data_AF-A0A022R3K8-F1
#
_entry.id   AF-A0A022R3K8-F1
#
_cell.length_a   1.000
_cell.length_b   1.000
_cell.length_c   1.000
_cell.angle_alpha   90.00
_cell.angle_beta   90.00
_cell.angle_gamma   90.00
#
_symmetry.space_group_name_H-M   'P 1'
#
loop_
_entity.id
_entity.type
_entity.pdbx_description
1 polymer ?
#
loop_
_entity_poly.entity_id
_entity_poly.type
_entity_poly.pdbx_seq_one_letter_code
_entity_poly.pdbx_strand_id
1 'polypeptide(L)'
;MDPEHAGSAPESVKQGWRWKQMGNEEKTAAVEEEIKRVHQLPPKSSYACHRLRVLTKIHQLLSIQRTTSQEKELELLFSGLHI
;
A
#
# COMPACT_ATOMS: atom_id res chain seq x y z
N MET A 1 31.95 -23.37 14.76
CA MET A 1 30.76 -23.06 15.56
C MET A 1 30.36 -21.65 15.18
N ASP A 2 29.52 -21.54 14.17
CA ASP A 2 28.67 -20.36 13.93
C ASP A 2 27.45 -20.46 14.86
N PRO A 3 26.74 -19.34 15.13
CA PRO A 3 25.59 -19.09 14.26
C PRO A 3 25.30 -17.62 13.92
N GLU A 4 24.85 -17.47 12.67
CA GLU A 4 23.70 -16.67 12.22
C GLU A 4 23.82 -15.14 12.13
N HIS A 5 24.16 -14.72 10.91
CA HIS A 5 23.73 -13.46 10.32
C HIS A 5 22.19 -13.38 10.34
N ALA A 6 21.65 -12.54 11.21
CA ALA A 6 20.25 -12.15 11.18
C ALA A 6 19.93 -11.53 9.81
N GLY A 7 19.21 -12.30 8.99
CA GLY A 7 18.72 -11.86 7.69
C GLY A 7 17.89 -10.58 7.85
N SER A 8 18.35 -9.50 7.22
CA SER A 8 17.47 -8.37 6.92
C SER A 8 16.36 -8.89 6.01
N ALA A 9 15.18 -9.09 6.59
CA ALA A 9 13.97 -9.37 5.84
C ALA A 9 13.84 -8.32 4.71
N PRO A 10 13.45 -8.73 3.49
CA PRO A 10 13.33 -7.81 2.36
C PRO A 10 12.41 -6.65 2.75
N GLU A 11 12.83 -5.43 2.43
CA GLU A 11 12.18 -4.18 2.83
C GLU A 11 10.69 -4.13 2.45
N SER A 12 10.31 -4.89 1.42
CA SER A 12 8.95 -5.14 0.93
C SER A 12 8.02 -5.78 1.96
N VAL A 13 8.51 -6.70 2.81
CA VAL A 13 7.69 -7.37 3.84
C VAL A 13 7.43 -6.44 5.03
N LYS A 14 8.38 -5.54 5.32
CA LYS A 14 8.26 -4.57 6.41
C LYS A 14 7.16 -3.54 6.13
N GLN A 15 6.95 -3.19 4.87
CA GLN A 15 5.91 -2.22 4.48
C GLN A 15 4.49 -2.76 4.67
N GLY A 16 4.25 -4.04 4.34
CA GLY A 16 2.95 -4.69 4.57
C GLY A 16 2.59 -4.83 6.06
N TRP A 17 3.59 -5.11 6.92
CA TRP A 17 3.38 -5.14 8.37
C TRP A 17 3.16 -3.76 8.98
N ARG A 18 3.86 -2.72 8.49
CA ARG A 18 3.64 -1.34 8.93
C ARG A 18 2.23 -0.86 8.60
N TRP A 19 1.72 -1.21 7.41
CA TRP A 19 0.33 -0.92 7.04
C TRP A 19 -0.68 -1.61 7.97
N LYS A 20 -0.43 -2.86 8.40
CA LYS A 20 -1.32 -3.55 9.34
C LYS A 20 -1.41 -2.88 10.72
N GLN A 21 -0.33 -2.24 11.19
CA GLN A 21 -0.30 -1.58 12.50
C GLN A 21 -0.80 -0.13 12.51
N MET A 22 -0.83 0.56 11.36
CA MET A 22 -1.32 1.94 11.28
C MET A 22 -2.83 2.06 11.52
N GLY A 23 -3.23 3.12 12.24
CA GLY A 23 -4.64 3.53 12.41
C GLY A 23 -5.26 4.00 11.09
N ASN A 24 -6.60 4.12 11.02
CA ASN A 24 -7.28 4.52 9.77
C ASN A 24 -6.88 5.94 9.31
N GLU A 25 -6.78 6.90 10.24
CA GLU A 25 -6.31 8.26 9.94
C GLU A 25 -4.87 8.28 9.43
N GLU A 26 -4.00 7.49 10.05
CA GLU A 26 -2.58 7.40 9.66
C GLU A 26 -2.43 6.74 8.28
N LYS A 27 -3.22 5.70 7.98
CA LYS A 27 -3.32 5.09 6.64
C LYS A 27 -3.79 6.10 5.60
N THR A 28 -4.78 6.92 5.96
CA THR A 28 -5.34 7.93 5.05
C THR A 28 -4.29 8.99 4.74
N ALA A 29 -3.61 9.52 5.76
CA ALA A 29 -2.53 10.49 5.59
C ALA A 29 -1.39 9.94 4.70
N ALA A 30 -0.97 8.69 4.93
CA ALA A 30 0.09 8.05 4.14
C ALA A 30 -0.30 7.88 2.66
N VAL A 31 -1.56 7.54 2.37
CA VAL A 31 -2.09 7.43 1.01
C VAL A 31 -2.16 8.79 0.34
N GLU A 32 -2.63 9.82 1.04
CA GLU A 32 -2.70 11.18 0.50
C GLU A 32 -1.32 11.76 0.17
N GLU A 33 -0.31 11.51 1.01
CA GLU A 33 1.07 11.88 0.71
C GLU A 33 1.60 11.16 -0.53
N GLU A 34 1.36 9.86 -0.67
CA GLU A 34 1.77 9.13 -1.86
C GLU A 34 1.02 9.61 -3.12
N ILE A 35 -0.27 9.95 -3.03
CA ILE A 35 -1.02 10.55 -4.14
C ILE A 35 -0.36 11.87 -4.58
N LYS A 36 0.02 12.73 -3.62
CA LYS A 36 0.73 13.99 -3.90
C LYS A 36 2.10 13.74 -4.53
N ARG A 37 2.84 12.71 -4.11
CA ARG A 37 4.12 12.33 -4.73
C ARG A 37 3.92 11.85 -6.17
N VAL A 38 2.93 10.98 -6.40
CA VAL A 38 2.64 10.42 -7.73
C VAL A 38 2.12 11.48 -8.70
N HIS A 39 1.34 12.46 -8.23
CA HIS A 39 0.90 13.59 -9.06
C HIS A 39 2.05 14.50 -9.52
N GLN A 40 3.17 14.53 -8.80
CA GLN A 40 4.37 15.27 -9.22
C GLN A 40 5.18 14.51 -10.28
N LEU A 41 4.89 13.23 -10.51
CA LEU A 41 5.53 12.46 -11.56
C LEU A 41 4.99 12.88 -12.93
N PRO A 42 5.83 12.82 -13.99
CA PRO A 42 5.38 13.07 -15.35
C PRO A 42 4.17 12.17 -15.70
N PRO A 43 3.03 12.73 -16.15
CA PRO A 43 1.78 12.00 -16.41
C PRO A 43 1.84 10.91 -17.51
N LYS A 44 3.03 10.63 -18.06
CA LYS A 44 3.24 9.79 -19.24
C LYS A 44 3.78 8.40 -18.92
N SER A 45 4.02 8.07 -17.66
CA SER A 45 4.45 6.73 -17.28
C SER A 45 3.24 5.85 -16.92
N SER A 46 3.18 4.66 -17.51
CA SER A 46 2.18 3.63 -17.18
C SER A 46 2.13 3.37 -15.66
N TYR A 47 3.30 3.43 -15.01
CA TYR A 47 3.45 3.34 -13.56
C TYR A 47 2.69 4.44 -12.81
N ALA A 48 2.86 5.73 -13.14
CA ALA A 48 2.18 6.81 -12.43
C ALA A 48 0.64 6.71 -12.54
N CYS A 49 0.14 6.41 -13.74
CA CYS A 49 -1.30 6.18 -13.96
C CYS A 49 -1.82 4.98 -13.16
N HIS A 50 -1.09 3.87 -13.17
CA HIS A 50 -1.46 2.67 -12.43
C HIS A 50 -1.44 2.93 -10.91
N ARG A 51 -0.37 3.53 -10.41
CA ARG A 51 -0.16 3.85 -9.00
C ARG A 51 -1.23 4.81 -8.48
N LEU A 52 -1.59 5.84 -9.25
CA LEU A 52 -2.64 6.80 -8.87
C LEU A 52 -4.02 6.13 -8.77
N ARG A 53 -4.36 5.22 -9.69
CA ARG A 53 -5.61 4.45 -9.64
C ARG A 53 -5.68 3.58 -8.38
N VAL A 54 -4.57 2.93 -8.04
CA VAL A 54 -4.47 2.11 -6.83
C VAL A 54 -4.67 2.97 -5.57
N LEU A 55 -3.95 4.09 -5.46
CA LEU A 55 -4.02 4.94 -4.28
C LEU A 55 -5.39 5.60 -4.10
N THR A 56 -6.00 6.05 -5.19
CA THR A 56 -7.37 6.58 -5.17
C THR A 56 -8.36 5.51 -4.69
N LYS A 57 -8.16 4.26 -5.11
CA LYS A 57 -8.99 3.15 -4.64
C LYS A 57 -8.76 2.89 -3.15
N ILE A 58 -7.53 2.88 -2.66
CA ILE A 58 -7.22 2.71 -1.23
C ILE A 58 -7.86 3.84 -0.40
N HIS A 59 -7.76 5.09 -0.84
CA HIS A 59 -8.38 6.23 -0.16
C HIS A 59 -9.90 6.10 -0.04
N GLN A 60 -10.59 5.75 -1.14
CA GLN A 60 -12.03 5.47 -1.12
C GLN A 60 -12.39 4.36 -0.14
N LEU A 61 -11.56 3.34 -0.05
CA LEU A 61 -11.78 2.19 0.79
C LEU A 61 -11.53 2.49 2.28
N LEU A 62 -10.60 3.38 2.61
CA LEU A 62 -10.41 3.89 3.97
C LEU A 62 -11.56 4.79 4.41
N SER A 63 -12.15 5.52 3.45
CA SER A 63 -13.29 6.42 3.68
C SER A 63 -14.63 5.71 3.88
N ILE A 64 -14.77 4.45 3.48
CA ILE A 64 -16.02 3.68 3.61
C ILE A 64 -15.88 2.70 4.79
N GLN A 65 -16.91 2.59 5.63
CA GLN A 65 -17.01 1.53 6.63
C GLN A 65 -17.24 0.20 5.91
N ARG A 66 -16.17 -0.55 5.67
CA ARG A 66 -16.21 -1.78 4.87
C ARG A 66 -16.63 -2.98 5.71
N THR A 67 -17.29 -3.93 5.05
CA THR A 67 -17.47 -5.27 5.59
C THR A 67 -16.19 -6.08 5.40
N THR A 68 -15.95 -7.04 6.29
CA THR A 68 -14.75 -7.90 6.28
C THR A 68 -14.57 -8.65 4.96
N SER A 69 -15.66 -8.88 4.21
CA SER A 69 -15.63 -9.54 2.90
C SER A 69 -15.01 -8.66 1.80
N GLN A 70 -15.33 -7.36 1.79
CA GLN A 70 -14.79 -6.42 0.81
C GLN A 70 -13.30 -6.16 1.04
N GLU A 71 -12.85 -6.22 2.29
CA GLU A 71 -11.44 -6.08 2.64
C GLU A 71 -10.61 -7.28 2.14
N LYS A 72 -11.14 -8.49 2.27
CA LYS A 72 -10.49 -9.72 1.75
C LYS A 72 -10.41 -9.75 0.22
N GLU A 73 -11.48 -9.37 -0.47
CA GLU A 73 -11.49 -9.33 -1.93
C GLU A 73 -10.46 -8.31 -2.47
N LEU A 74 -10.26 -7.21 -1.74
CA LEU A 74 -9.22 -6.24 -2.04
C LEU A 74 -7.81 -6.72 -1.73
N GLU A 75 -7.58 -7.35 -0.57
CA GLU A 75 -6.28 -7.98 -0.29
C GLU A 75 -5.90 -9.00 -1.38
N LEU A 76 -6.88 -9.75 -1.89
CA LEU A 76 -6.67 -10.72 -2.97
C LEU A 76 -6.32 -10.04 -4.30
N LEU A 77 -6.96 -8.91 -4.62
CA LEU A 77 -6.61 -8.10 -5.79
C LEU A 77 -5.21 -7.45 -5.64
N PHE A 78 -4.83 -7.06 -4.42
CA PHE A 78 -3.52 -6.46 -4.13
C PHE A 78 -2.36 -7.45 -4.09
N SER A 79 -2.57 -8.68 -3.63
CA SER A 79 -1.50 -9.69 -3.59
C SER A 79 -1.08 -10.16 -5.00
N GLY A 80 -1.90 -9.90 -6.02
CA GLY A 80 -1.53 -10.04 -7.44
C GLY A 80 -0.87 -8.81 -8.07
N LEU A 81 -0.80 -7.68 -7.36
CA LEU A 81 -0.18 -6.45 -7.82
C LEU A 81 1.19 -6.32 -7.15
N HIS A 82 2.26 -6.44 -7.93
CA HIS A 82 3.61 -6.12 -7.45
C HIS A 82 3.69 -4.61 -7.18
N ILE A 83 3.53 -4.24 -5.90
CA ILE A 83 3.69 -2.90 -5.34
C ILE A 83 4.87 -2.87 -4.38
#